data_AF-A0AAD7XKL6-F1
#
_entry.id   AF-A0AAD7XKL6-F1
#
_cell.length_a   1.000
_cell.length_b   1.000
_cell.length_c   1.000
_cell.angle_alpha   90.00
_cell.angle_beta   90.00
_cell.angle_gamma   90.00
#
_symmetry.space_group_name_H-M   'P 1'
#
loop_
_entity.id
_entity.type
_entity.pdbx_description
1 polymer ?
#
loop_
_entity_poly.entity_id
_entity_poly.type
_entity_poly.pdbx_seq_one_letter_code
_entity_poly.pdbx_strand_id
1 'polypeptide(L)'
;MAARRTQESSAEALRSYVETSGKLQIAAQSEVAIPRRRRQLRVLKAEEEERAQALEAERARQGRARALEASESTAIAKELERRATERERAEREILRICGESEELKELEQQLRVAYVNKERAAQHEERLEAERRAQLREHAIEEKMEDDRRRAVEDERVLAASKHVVLQRQKEALQRQMSERERLKAEALAEAERDRALVDDVVAKIQAEDDSERELRGRRKAECRELLKSYEVQRQRELAEAREKARREEAEIQRHAEAVRERERRQALRLEEKRLRDADNFRRIVAETEKQRHEEEELQNLRDLVWEEEMEAARARDAKSREDKRLAMKRDMALANEKQLVAKEERKQMEQAEERKLVDMMRRKFEDDKREDERLAARRWEDKRKYVDAVNRQKEDRARMYDIARQAELDEAARLAQADDYKKRVVAEARRRLLQEHASNLAGFLPNNVVVVDAPRGGPET
;
A
#
# COMPACT_ATOMS: atom_id res chain seq x y z
N MET A 1 -17.79 -148.55 31.39
CA MET A 1 -17.26 -147.94 30.14
C MET A 1 -18.32 -147.22 29.33
N ALA A 2 -19.41 -147.86 28.90
CA ALA A 2 -20.55 -147.16 28.26
C ALA A 2 -20.95 -145.85 28.99
N ALA A 3 -20.87 -145.87 30.32
CA ALA A 3 -21.11 -144.74 31.22
C ALA A 3 -20.29 -143.45 31.01
N ARG A 4 -19.04 -143.47 30.50
CA ARG A 4 -18.26 -142.22 30.35
C ARG A 4 -18.86 -141.30 29.28
N ARG A 5 -19.35 -141.90 28.20
CA ARG A 5 -19.84 -141.19 27.00
C ARG A 5 -21.23 -140.58 27.19
N THR A 6 -22.08 -141.23 27.98
CA THR A 6 -23.38 -140.68 28.37
C THR A 6 -23.26 -139.44 29.26
N GLN A 7 -22.10 -139.21 29.89
CA GLN A 7 -21.81 -137.97 30.61
C GLN A 7 -21.30 -136.85 29.68
N GLU A 8 -20.51 -137.20 28.65
CA GLU A 8 -19.95 -136.23 27.69
C GLU A 8 -21.05 -135.53 26.89
N SER A 9 -22.02 -136.27 26.33
CA SER A 9 -23.14 -135.67 25.58
C SER A 9 -24.02 -134.76 26.44
N SER A 10 -24.18 -135.07 27.73
CA SER A 10 -24.93 -134.25 28.68
C SER A 10 -24.21 -132.94 29.03
N ALA A 11 -22.89 -132.99 29.25
CA ALA A 11 -22.08 -131.80 29.54
C ALA A 11 -21.95 -130.84 28.35
N GLU A 12 -22.01 -131.37 27.12
CA GLU A 12 -21.95 -130.58 25.88
C GLU A 12 -23.31 -129.93 25.55
N ALA A 13 -24.41 -130.64 25.80
CA ALA A 13 -25.77 -130.08 25.75
C ALA A 13 -25.97 -128.93 26.78
N LEU A 14 -25.44 -129.08 28.00
CA LEU A 14 -25.48 -128.02 29.01
C LEU A 14 -24.64 -126.79 28.61
N ARG A 15 -23.45 -126.98 28.01
CA ARG A 15 -22.65 -125.85 27.52
C ARG A 15 -23.32 -125.11 26.36
N SER A 16 -23.83 -125.83 25.37
CA SER A 16 -24.57 -125.21 24.26
C SER A 16 -25.86 -124.51 24.73
N TYR A 17 -26.55 -125.03 25.76
CA TYR A 17 -27.69 -124.35 26.39
C TYR A 17 -27.27 -123.07 27.12
N VAL A 18 -26.17 -123.07 27.89
CA VAL A 18 -25.67 -121.87 28.58
C VAL A 18 -25.19 -120.81 27.57
N GLU A 19 -24.49 -121.22 26.51
CA GLU A 19 -24.07 -120.30 25.45
C GLU A 19 -25.25 -119.71 24.65
N THR A 20 -26.25 -120.51 24.30
CA THR A 20 -27.45 -120.02 23.61
C THR A 20 -28.28 -119.12 24.51
N SER A 21 -28.43 -119.46 25.80
CA SER A 21 -29.03 -118.59 26.82
C SER A 21 -28.28 -117.26 26.95
N GLY A 22 -26.94 -117.28 27.01
CA GLY A 22 -26.12 -116.06 27.04
C GLY A 22 -26.27 -115.21 25.78
N LYS A 23 -26.28 -115.83 24.59
CA LYS A 23 -26.54 -115.15 23.30
C LYS A 23 -27.95 -114.53 23.27
N LEU A 24 -28.97 -115.23 23.76
CA LEU A 24 -30.34 -114.73 23.88
C LEU A 24 -30.46 -113.58 24.91
N GLN A 25 -29.74 -113.66 26.03
CA GLN A 25 -29.72 -112.60 27.04
C GLN A 25 -29.05 -111.32 26.50
N ILE A 26 -27.94 -111.45 25.77
CA ILE A 26 -27.30 -110.33 25.06
C ILE A 26 -28.23 -109.77 23.98
N ALA A 27 -28.91 -110.64 23.20
CA ALA A 27 -29.88 -110.23 22.20
C ALA A 27 -31.02 -109.42 22.84
N ALA A 28 -31.67 -109.92 23.89
CA ALA A 28 -32.75 -109.23 24.60
C ALA A 28 -32.30 -107.89 25.21
N GLN A 29 -31.10 -107.84 25.82
CA GLN A 29 -30.52 -106.58 26.29
C GLN A 29 -30.29 -105.59 25.13
N SER A 30 -29.84 -106.08 23.98
CA SER A 30 -29.62 -105.26 22.78
C SER A 30 -30.94 -104.80 22.13
N GLU A 31 -31.99 -105.62 22.14
CA GLU A 31 -33.33 -105.27 21.63
C GLU A 31 -33.98 -104.14 22.43
N VAL A 32 -33.67 -104.01 23.73
CA VAL A 32 -34.10 -102.86 24.54
C VAL A 32 -33.13 -101.67 24.40
N ALA A 33 -31.81 -101.93 24.40
CA ALA A 33 -30.80 -100.87 24.37
C ALA A 33 -30.69 -100.16 23.02
N ILE A 34 -30.83 -100.85 21.88
CA ILE A 34 -30.68 -100.28 20.55
C ILE A 34 -31.81 -99.29 20.22
N PRO A 35 -33.11 -99.60 20.43
CA PRO A 35 -34.18 -98.62 20.27
C PRO A 35 -34.07 -97.46 21.26
N ARG A 36 -33.64 -97.70 22.51
CA ARG A 36 -33.39 -96.63 23.49
C ARG A 36 -32.30 -95.67 23.00
N ARG A 37 -31.14 -96.18 22.57
CA ARG A 37 -30.05 -95.38 21.98
C ARG A 37 -30.48 -94.67 20.70
N ARG A 38 -31.22 -95.33 19.81
CA ARG A 38 -31.76 -94.72 18.58
C ARG A 38 -32.77 -93.61 18.88
N ARG A 39 -33.63 -93.75 19.90
CA ARG A 39 -34.54 -92.69 20.37
C ARG A 39 -33.74 -91.53 20.96
N GLN A 40 -32.78 -91.78 21.84
CA GLN A 40 -31.90 -90.75 22.42
C GLN A 40 -31.13 -89.98 21.33
N LEU A 41 -30.52 -90.67 20.36
CA LEU A 41 -29.81 -90.04 19.25
C LEU A 41 -30.74 -89.25 18.31
N ARG A 42 -32.01 -89.66 18.14
CA ARG A 42 -33.00 -88.88 17.39
C ARG A 42 -33.44 -87.63 18.13
N VAL A 43 -33.64 -87.72 19.46
CA VAL A 43 -33.96 -86.56 20.31
C VAL A 43 -32.79 -85.58 20.30
N LEU A 44 -31.56 -86.03 20.53
CA LEU A 44 -30.37 -85.19 20.46
C LEU A 44 -30.18 -84.55 19.07
N LYS A 45 -30.43 -85.27 17.98
CA LYS A 45 -30.39 -84.68 16.63
C LYS A 45 -31.48 -83.62 16.42
N ALA A 46 -32.71 -83.87 16.87
CA ALA A 46 -33.79 -82.90 16.80
C ALA A 46 -33.47 -81.65 17.65
N GLU A 47 -32.92 -81.82 18.87
CA GLU A 47 -32.48 -80.71 19.72
C GLU A 47 -31.35 -79.89 19.07
N GLU A 48 -30.37 -80.53 18.43
CA GLU A 48 -29.29 -79.85 17.71
C GLU A 48 -29.79 -79.16 16.42
N GLU A 49 -30.74 -79.78 15.69
CA GLU A 49 -31.40 -79.19 14.52
C GLU A 49 -32.26 -77.98 14.92
N GLU A 50 -33.02 -78.05 16.02
CA GLU A 50 -33.77 -76.92 16.59
C GLU A 50 -32.84 -75.80 17.08
N ARG A 51 -31.72 -76.12 17.73
CA ARG A 51 -30.68 -75.14 18.13
C ARG A 51 -30.05 -74.47 16.90
N ALA A 52 -29.72 -75.23 15.86
CA ALA A 52 -29.19 -74.69 14.61
C ALA A 52 -30.20 -73.74 13.94
N GLN A 53 -31.47 -74.14 13.82
CA GLN A 53 -32.54 -73.31 13.29
C GLN A 53 -32.78 -72.05 14.13
N ALA A 54 -32.70 -72.14 15.46
CA ALA A 54 -32.81 -70.98 16.34
C ALA A 54 -31.66 -69.98 16.13
N LEU A 55 -30.42 -70.47 16.02
CA LEU A 55 -29.24 -69.64 15.73
C LEU A 55 -29.28 -69.02 14.33
N GLU A 56 -29.76 -69.75 13.32
CA GLU A 56 -29.97 -69.22 11.97
C GLU A 56 -31.08 -68.16 11.95
N ALA A 57 -32.19 -68.40 12.64
CA ALA A 57 -33.26 -67.42 12.78
C ALA A 57 -32.81 -66.17 13.55
N GLU A 58 -31.97 -66.32 14.57
CA GLU A 58 -31.36 -65.20 15.28
C GLU A 58 -30.40 -64.42 14.37
N ARG A 59 -29.49 -65.10 13.66
CA ARG A 59 -28.59 -64.49 12.68
C ARG A 59 -29.35 -63.78 11.56
N ALA A 60 -30.47 -64.34 11.09
CA ALA A 60 -31.33 -63.70 10.11
C ALA A 60 -32.04 -62.46 10.66
N ARG A 61 -32.48 -62.48 11.94
CA ARG A 61 -33.03 -61.31 12.63
C ARG A 61 -31.97 -60.21 12.82
N GLN A 62 -30.78 -60.57 13.33
CA GLN A 62 -29.65 -59.65 13.49
C GLN A 62 -29.18 -59.09 12.13
N GLY A 63 -29.15 -59.91 11.07
CA GLY A 63 -28.81 -59.48 9.72
C GLY A 63 -29.83 -58.50 9.13
N ARG A 64 -31.13 -58.73 9.36
CA ARG A 64 -32.19 -57.78 8.99
C ARG A 64 -32.12 -56.49 9.81
N ALA A 65 -31.88 -56.55 11.11
CA ALA A 65 -31.70 -55.38 11.96
C ALA A 65 -30.51 -54.53 11.48
N ARG A 66 -29.34 -55.14 11.27
CA ARG A 66 -28.15 -54.46 10.72
C ARG A 66 -28.38 -53.90 9.31
N ALA A 67 -29.18 -54.56 8.47
CA ALA A 67 -29.53 -54.05 7.15
C ALA A 67 -30.45 -52.83 7.22
N LEU A 68 -31.39 -52.80 8.17
CA LEU A 68 -32.23 -51.63 8.45
C LEU A 68 -31.39 -50.48 9.02
N GLU A 69 -30.59 -50.73 10.06
CA GLU A 69 -29.65 -49.76 10.65
C GLU A 69 -28.68 -49.18 9.61
N ALA A 70 -28.15 -50.01 8.71
CA ALA A 70 -27.30 -49.56 7.60
C ALA A 70 -28.09 -48.73 6.58
N SER A 71 -29.31 -49.14 6.22
CA SER A 71 -30.19 -48.36 5.34
C SER A 71 -30.49 -46.99 5.92
N GLU A 72 -30.91 -46.92 7.18
CA GLU A 72 -31.17 -45.68 7.93
C GLU A 72 -29.90 -44.82 8.03
N SER A 73 -28.76 -45.41 8.37
CA SER A 73 -27.47 -44.72 8.42
C SER A 73 -27.07 -44.13 7.06
N THR A 74 -27.28 -44.85 5.96
CA THR A 74 -27.01 -44.31 4.61
C THR A 74 -28.01 -43.22 4.19
N ALA A 75 -29.26 -43.30 4.65
CA ALA A 75 -30.26 -42.25 4.42
C ALA A 75 -29.91 -40.97 5.21
N ILE A 76 -29.53 -41.11 6.48
CA ILE A 76 -29.06 -40.02 7.33
C ILE A 76 -27.77 -39.40 6.77
N ALA A 77 -26.81 -40.21 6.33
CA ALA A 77 -25.59 -39.70 5.70
C ALA A 77 -25.88 -38.87 4.44
N LYS A 78 -26.80 -39.32 3.57
CA LYS A 78 -27.24 -38.57 2.38
C LYS A 78 -28.02 -37.30 2.73
N GLU A 79 -28.84 -37.32 3.77
CA GLU A 79 -29.50 -36.12 4.32
C GLU A 79 -28.47 -35.10 4.82
N LEU A 80 -27.46 -35.54 5.58
CA LEU A 80 -26.39 -34.69 6.09
C LEU A 80 -25.52 -34.12 4.95
N GLU A 81 -25.18 -34.93 3.95
CA GLU A 81 -24.44 -34.48 2.75
C GLU A 81 -25.24 -33.46 1.94
N ARG A 82 -26.55 -33.65 1.76
CA ARG A 82 -27.44 -32.66 1.14
C ARG A 82 -27.45 -31.35 1.92
N ARG A 83 -27.68 -31.40 3.23
CA ARG A 83 -27.68 -30.19 4.09
C ARG A 83 -26.31 -29.49 4.11
N ALA A 84 -25.21 -30.25 4.04
CA ALA A 84 -23.86 -29.70 3.96
C ALA A 84 -23.61 -29.00 2.62
N THR A 85 -23.97 -29.63 1.50
CA THR A 85 -23.82 -29.03 0.16
C THR A 85 -24.78 -27.87 -0.09
N GLU A 86 -25.97 -27.86 0.52
CA GLU A 86 -26.89 -26.72 0.54
C GLU A 86 -26.32 -25.53 1.33
N ARG A 87 -25.75 -25.78 2.53
CA ARG A 87 -25.04 -24.75 3.30
C ARG A 87 -23.85 -24.19 2.55
N GLU A 88 -23.01 -25.04 1.97
CA GLU A 88 -21.84 -24.62 1.19
C GLU A 88 -22.27 -23.79 -0.04
N ARG A 89 -23.37 -24.15 -0.71
CA ARG A 89 -23.94 -23.33 -1.80
C ARG A 89 -24.42 -21.97 -1.30
N ALA A 90 -25.14 -21.92 -0.18
CA ALA A 90 -25.62 -20.68 0.42
C ALA A 90 -24.45 -19.78 0.87
N GLU A 91 -23.41 -20.36 1.48
CA GLU A 91 -22.18 -19.64 1.86
C GLU A 91 -21.44 -19.10 0.63
N ARG A 92 -21.26 -19.91 -0.43
CA ARG A 92 -20.68 -19.47 -1.70
C ARG A 92 -21.52 -18.38 -2.38
N GLU A 93 -22.85 -18.44 -2.29
CA GLU A 93 -23.74 -17.41 -2.81
C GLU A 93 -23.65 -16.11 -2.00
N ILE A 94 -23.62 -16.19 -0.67
CA ILE A 94 -23.36 -15.04 0.21
C ILE A 94 -22.01 -14.41 -0.12
N LEU A 95 -20.94 -15.21 -0.23
CA LEU A 95 -19.61 -14.72 -0.60
C LEU A 95 -19.58 -14.08 -1.99
N ARG A 96 -20.30 -14.63 -2.97
CA ARG A 96 -20.46 -14.01 -4.30
C ARG A 96 -21.19 -12.67 -4.20
N ILE A 97 -22.34 -12.61 -3.51
CA ILE A 97 -23.12 -11.37 -3.32
C ILE A 97 -22.25 -10.31 -2.64
N CYS A 98 -21.50 -10.69 -1.59
CA CYS A 98 -20.60 -9.78 -0.89
C CYS A 98 -19.43 -9.30 -1.77
N GLY A 99 -18.84 -10.20 -2.58
CA GLY A 99 -17.76 -9.88 -3.50
C GLY A 99 -18.19 -9.13 -4.77
N GLU A 100 -19.46 -9.21 -5.17
CA GLU A 100 -20.04 -8.42 -6.25
C GLU A 100 -20.43 -7.02 -5.76
N SER A 101 -20.98 -6.89 -4.54
CA SER A 101 -21.44 -5.63 -3.94
C SER A 101 -20.39 -4.52 -3.92
N GLU A 102 -20.73 -3.38 -4.53
CA GLU A 102 -19.88 -2.17 -4.51
C GLU A 102 -19.87 -1.51 -3.13
N GLU A 103 -21.01 -1.45 -2.43
CA GLU A 103 -21.12 -0.87 -1.08
C GLU A 103 -20.13 -1.48 -0.05
N LEU A 104 -19.88 -2.79 -0.14
CA LEU A 104 -18.96 -3.48 0.77
C LEU A 104 -17.49 -3.21 0.41
N LYS A 105 -17.17 -3.05 -0.88
CA LYS A 105 -15.82 -2.68 -1.35
C LYS A 105 -15.47 -1.26 -0.93
N GLU A 106 -16.41 -0.32 -1.09
CA GLU A 106 -16.25 1.06 -0.61
C GLU A 106 -16.03 1.09 0.91
N LEU A 107 -16.81 0.30 1.65
CA LEU A 107 -16.69 0.20 3.10
C LEU A 107 -15.33 -0.41 3.52
N GLU A 108 -14.89 -1.51 2.88
CA GLU A 108 -13.55 -2.05 3.09
C GLU A 108 -12.45 -1.02 2.79
N GLN A 109 -12.59 -0.23 1.72
CA GLN A 109 -11.63 0.82 1.38
C GLN A 109 -11.60 1.92 2.45
N GLN A 110 -12.76 2.35 2.94
CA GLN A 110 -12.88 3.33 4.04
C GLN A 110 -12.26 2.78 5.33
N LEU A 111 -12.47 1.50 5.65
CA LEU A 111 -11.85 0.83 6.79
C LEU A 111 -10.33 0.74 6.66
N ARG A 112 -9.80 0.39 5.47
CA ARG A 112 -8.35 0.40 5.19
C ARG A 112 -7.76 1.80 5.36
N VAL A 113 -8.43 2.83 4.86
CA VAL A 113 -8.01 4.24 5.06
C VAL A 113 -8.02 4.62 6.53
N ALA A 114 -9.02 4.19 7.31
CA ALA A 114 -9.06 4.42 8.76
C ALA A 114 -7.92 3.70 9.50
N TYR A 115 -7.57 2.46 9.13
CA TYR A 115 -6.37 1.78 9.67
C TYR A 115 -5.08 2.55 9.34
N VAL A 116 -4.88 2.95 8.08
CA VAL A 116 -3.71 3.75 7.67
C VAL A 116 -3.65 5.10 8.41
N ASN A 117 -4.81 5.73 8.67
CA ASN A 117 -4.85 6.98 9.45
C ASN A 117 -4.52 6.76 10.94
N LYS A 118 -4.96 5.63 11.53
CA LYS A 118 -4.57 5.22 12.88
C LYS A 118 -3.07 4.94 12.98
N GLU A 119 -2.50 4.24 12.01
CA GLU A 119 -1.06 3.98 11.94
C GLU A 119 -0.25 5.28 11.76
N ARG A 120 -0.71 6.20 10.90
CA ARG A 120 -0.10 7.54 10.74
C ARG A 120 -0.14 8.36 12.03
N ALA A 121 -1.22 8.30 12.78
CA ALA A 121 -1.31 8.97 14.09
C ALA A 121 -0.31 8.37 15.08
N ALA A 122 -0.23 7.05 15.19
CA ALA A 122 0.76 6.37 16.04
C ALA A 122 2.21 6.67 15.61
N GLN A 123 2.50 6.69 14.31
CA GLN A 123 3.81 7.10 13.77
C GLN A 123 4.14 8.56 14.06
N HIS A 124 3.14 9.45 14.06
CA HIS A 124 3.34 10.85 14.42
C HIS A 124 3.63 11.01 15.92
N GLU A 125 2.92 10.29 16.78
CA GLU A 125 3.19 10.24 18.22
C GLU A 125 4.58 9.65 18.52
N GLU A 126 4.95 8.53 17.88
CA GLU A 126 6.30 7.95 17.99
C GLU A 126 7.38 8.92 17.53
N ARG A 127 7.16 9.62 16.40
CA ARG A 127 8.09 10.63 15.89
C ARG A 127 8.24 11.79 16.86
N LEU A 128 7.16 12.31 17.45
CA LEU A 128 7.22 13.37 18.45
C LEU A 128 7.97 12.92 19.71
N GLU A 129 7.78 11.69 20.16
CA GLU A 129 8.55 11.10 21.25
C GLU A 129 10.03 10.90 20.90
N ALA A 130 10.35 10.51 19.67
CA ALA A 130 11.72 10.41 19.18
C ALA A 130 12.40 11.79 19.09
N GLU A 131 11.70 12.81 18.59
CA GLU A 131 12.17 14.20 18.54
C GLU A 131 12.39 14.77 19.95
N ARG A 132 11.47 14.55 20.90
CA ARG A 132 11.66 14.91 22.32
C ARG A 132 12.89 14.23 22.92
N ARG A 133 13.10 12.94 22.66
CA ARG A 133 14.28 12.19 23.11
C ARG A 133 15.57 12.68 22.46
N ALA A 134 15.53 13.14 21.21
CA ALA A 134 16.67 13.76 20.54
C ALA A 134 17.02 15.11 21.19
N GLN A 135 16.04 15.99 21.39
CA GLN A 135 16.21 17.28 22.07
C GLN A 135 16.79 17.12 23.48
N LEU A 136 16.30 16.16 24.27
CA LEU A 136 16.84 15.85 25.59
C LEU A 136 18.28 15.34 25.55
N ARG A 137 18.68 14.61 24.50
CA ARG A 137 20.07 14.17 24.30
C ARG A 137 20.97 15.33 23.87
N GLU A 138 20.50 16.19 22.97
CA GLU A 138 21.22 17.38 22.52
C GLU A 138 21.48 18.33 23.70
N HIS A 139 20.45 18.66 24.49
CA HIS A 139 20.58 19.44 25.72
C HIS A 139 21.60 18.84 26.70
N ALA A 140 21.54 17.52 26.93
CA ALA A 140 22.50 16.83 27.81
C ALA A 140 23.94 16.75 27.24
N ILE A 141 24.13 16.98 25.94
CA ILE A 141 25.45 17.15 25.32
C ILE A 141 25.90 18.61 25.45
N GLU A 142 25.02 19.58 25.22
CA GLU A 142 25.28 21.02 25.41
C GLU A 142 25.70 21.34 26.85
N GLU A 143 24.99 20.82 27.86
CA GLU A 143 25.35 20.97 29.27
C GLU A 143 26.77 20.46 29.56
N LYS A 144 27.14 19.28 29.00
CA LYS A 144 28.49 18.72 29.15
C LYS A 144 29.54 19.54 28.43
N MET A 145 29.27 20.02 27.22
CA MET A 145 30.19 20.87 26.48
C MET A 145 30.42 22.21 27.18
N GLU A 146 29.39 22.80 27.79
CA GLU A 146 29.55 24.02 28.59
C GLU A 146 30.29 23.77 29.91
N ASP A 147 30.07 22.64 30.58
CA ASP A 147 30.85 22.27 31.77
C ASP A 147 32.32 21.97 31.45
N ASP A 148 32.62 21.25 30.37
CA ASP A 148 34.00 21.01 29.94
C ASP A 148 34.67 22.31 29.44
N ARG A 149 33.93 23.21 28.79
CA ARG A 149 34.39 24.57 28.48
C ARG A 149 34.73 25.37 29.74
N ARG A 150 33.87 25.33 30.77
CA ARG A 150 34.10 26.02 32.05
C ARG A 150 35.35 25.48 32.74
N ARG A 151 35.52 24.16 32.77
CA ARG A 151 36.73 23.49 33.29
C ARG A 151 37.98 23.90 32.53
N ALA A 152 37.96 23.89 31.20
CA ALA A 152 39.10 24.33 30.40
C ALA A 152 39.50 25.80 30.69
N VAL A 153 38.52 26.70 30.85
CA VAL A 153 38.78 28.10 31.24
C VAL A 153 39.31 28.21 32.67
N GLU A 154 38.87 27.35 33.59
CA GLU A 154 39.40 27.30 34.96
C GLU A 154 40.83 26.75 34.99
N ASP A 155 41.12 25.67 34.26
CA ASP A 155 42.46 25.10 34.10
C ASP A 155 43.42 26.11 33.44
N GLU A 156 42.99 26.84 32.41
CA GLU A 156 43.78 27.94 31.82
C GLU A 156 44.08 29.04 32.85
N ARG A 157 43.12 29.41 33.70
CA ARG A 157 43.33 30.38 34.79
C ARG A 157 44.31 29.85 35.84
N VAL A 158 44.23 28.58 36.21
CA VAL A 158 45.17 27.93 37.15
C VAL A 158 46.58 27.83 36.54
N LEU A 159 46.69 27.52 35.25
CA LEU A 159 47.96 27.51 34.51
C LEU A 159 48.55 28.92 34.37
N ALA A 160 47.73 29.94 34.13
CA ALA A 160 48.17 31.34 34.09
C ALA A 160 48.63 31.82 35.47
N ALA A 161 47.90 31.49 36.54
CA ALA A 161 48.24 31.82 37.91
C ALA A 161 49.55 31.13 38.36
N SER A 162 49.73 29.84 38.05
CA SER A 162 50.96 29.12 38.37
C SER A 162 52.17 29.65 37.59
N LYS A 163 52.02 29.96 36.29
CA LYS A 163 53.04 30.68 35.50
C LYS A 163 53.39 32.03 36.14
N HIS A 164 52.40 32.81 36.57
CA HIS A 164 52.64 34.07 37.26
C HIS A 164 53.42 33.89 38.57
N VAL A 165 53.07 32.90 39.40
CA VAL A 165 53.82 32.58 40.63
C VAL A 165 55.27 32.18 40.34
N VAL A 166 55.52 31.39 39.29
CA VAL A 166 56.88 31.02 38.86
C VAL A 166 57.66 32.26 38.39
N LEU A 167 57.06 33.14 37.58
CA LEU A 167 57.69 34.38 37.12
C LEU A 167 57.99 35.35 38.28
N GLN A 168 57.12 35.46 39.28
CA GLN A 168 57.39 36.26 40.48
C GLN A 168 58.56 35.67 41.28
N ARG A 169 58.63 34.35 41.48
CA ARG A 169 59.78 33.69 42.13
C ARG A 169 61.10 33.90 41.36
N GLN A 170 61.06 33.84 40.03
CA GLN A 170 62.24 34.16 39.19
C GLN A 170 62.65 35.63 39.33
N LYS A 171 61.69 36.55 39.33
CA LYS A 171 61.93 37.98 39.56
C LYS A 171 62.54 38.26 40.93
N GLU A 172 62.02 37.64 42.00
CA GLU A 172 62.59 37.72 43.34
C GLU A 172 64.03 37.19 43.39
N ALA A 173 64.30 36.05 42.74
CA ALA A 173 65.65 35.50 42.66
C ALA A 173 66.63 36.44 41.92
N LEU A 174 66.22 37.02 40.79
CA LEU A 174 67.00 38.02 40.07
C LEU A 174 67.22 39.30 40.89
N GLN A 175 66.22 39.75 41.65
CA GLN A 175 66.36 40.90 42.56
C GLN A 175 67.35 40.60 43.69
N ARG A 176 67.34 39.39 44.26
CA ARG A 176 68.34 38.95 45.25
C ARG A 176 69.75 38.97 44.64
N GLN A 177 69.94 38.34 43.47
CA GLN A 177 71.23 38.35 42.75
C GLN A 177 71.73 39.77 42.44
N MET A 178 70.84 40.70 42.06
CA MET A 178 71.20 42.10 41.85
C MET A 178 71.64 42.76 43.16
N SER A 179 70.91 42.56 44.26
CA SER A 179 71.30 43.10 45.58
C SER A 179 72.60 42.50 46.13
N GLU A 180 72.86 41.22 45.87
CA GLU A 180 74.14 40.56 46.19
C GLU A 180 75.27 41.14 45.35
N ARG A 181 75.05 41.36 44.05
CA ARG A 181 76.04 42.01 43.18
C ARG A 181 76.30 43.46 43.55
N GLU A 182 75.31 44.18 44.07
CA GLU A 182 75.48 45.54 44.60
C GLU A 182 76.26 45.54 45.92
N ARG A 183 76.01 44.58 46.82
CA ARG A 183 76.82 44.39 48.04
C ARG A 183 78.27 44.06 47.72
N LEU A 184 78.53 43.09 46.84
CA LEU A 184 79.88 42.74 46.39
C LEU A 184 80.61 43.93 45.74
N LYS A 185 79.90 44.78 45.00
CA LYS A 185 80.47 46.05 44.48
C LYS A 185 80.80 47.04 45.59
N ALA A 186 79.94 47.19 46.60
CA ALA A 186 80.20 48.07 47.73
C ALA A 186 81.39 47.59 48.57
N GLU A 187 81.50 46.28 48.79
CA GLU A 187 82.64 45.64 49.46
C GLU A 187 83.94 45.83 48.67
N ALA A 188 83.92 45.62 47.35
CA ALA A 188 85.06 45.85 46.46
C ALA A 188 85.47 47.34 46.38
N LEU A 189 84.51 48.28 46.44
CA LEU A 189 84.82 49.71 46.54
C LEU A 189 85.47 50.05 47.89
N ALA A 190 84.96 49.51 49.00
CA ALA A 190 85.57 49.71 50.32
C ALA A 190 86.94 49.02 50.45
N GLU A 191 87.21 47.95 49.70
CA GLU A 191 88.54 47.36 49.56
C GLU A 191 89.47 48.24 48.71
N ALA A 192 89.01 48.73 47.55
CA ALA A 192 89.77 49.68 46.74
C ALA A 192 90.08 51.01 47.45
N GLU A 193 89.20 51.49 48.34
CA GLU A 193 89.46 52.65 49.20
C GLU A 193 90.53 52.35 50.28
N ARG A 194 90.53 51.14 50.85
CA ARG A 194 91.58 50.69 51.79
C ARG A 194 92.93 50.51 51.10
N ASP A 195 92.95 49.88 49.93
CA ASP A 195 94.15 49.73 49.10
C ASP A 195 94.69 51.09 48.65
N ARG A 196 93.80 52.02 48.27
CA ARG A 196 94.19 53.40 47.96
C ARG A 196 94.82 54.10 49.16
N ALA A 197 94.21 54.02 50.34
CA ALA A 197 94.79 54.62 51.54
C ALA A 197 96.18 54.02 51.87
N LEU A 198 96.35 52.70 51.69
CA LEU A 198 97.64 52.03 51.84
C LEU A 198 98.68 52.50 50.80
N VAL A 199 98.27 52.68 49.53
CA VAL A 199 99.12 53.22 48.47
C VAL A 199 99.50 54.67 48.75
N ASP A 200 98.55 55.51 49.17
CA ASP A 200 98.79 56.91 49.54
C ASP A 200 99.76 57.00 50.74
N ASP A 201 99.64 56.11 51.75
CA ASP A 201 100.61 55.97 52.86
C ASP A 201 102.02 55.54 52.40
N VAL A 202 102.11 54.61 51.44
CA VAL A 202 103.39 54.18 50.86
C VAL A 202 104.02 55.31 50.03
N VAL A 203 103.22 56.03 49.24
CA VAL A 203 103.68 57.20 48.49
C VAL A 203 104.13 58.32 49.43
N ALA A 204 103.44 58.56 50.54
CA ALA A 204 103.86 59.52 51.56
C ALA A 204 105.19 59.14 52.23
N LYS A 205 105.42 57.85 52.51
CA LYS A 205 106.72 57.35 53.01
C LYS A 205 107.83 57.51 51.98
N ILE A 206 107.58 57.15 50.72
CA ILE A 206 108.52 57.34 49.62
C ILE A 206 108.85 58.83 49.47
N GLN A 207 107.86 59.73 49.54
CA GLN A 207 108.09 61.18 49.46
C GLN A 207 108.92 61.71 50.63
N ALA A 208 108.68 61.23 51.86
CA ALA A 208 109.48 61.60 53.03
C ALA A 208 110.94 61.09 52.93
N GLU A 209 111.14 59.85 52.44
CA GLU A 209 112.47 59.31 52.15
C GLU A 209 113.16 60.10 51.03
N ASP A 210 112.47 60.36 49.93
CA ASP A 210 112.91 61.20 48.80
C ASP A 210 113.32 62.60 49.26
N ASP A 211 112.52 63.26 50.11
CA ASP A 211 112.82 64.60 50.61
C ASP A 211 114.01 64.59 51.55
N SER A 212 114.16 63.57 52.39
CA SER A 212 115.37 63.37 53.20
C SER A 212 116.61 63.13 52.31
N GLU A 213 116.48 62.39 51.21
CA GLU A 213 117.57 62.20 50.25
C GLU A 213 117.84 63.47 49.42
N ARG A 214 116.81 64.26 49.10
CA ARG A 214 116.94 65.58 48.45
C ARG A 214 117.63 66.58 49.35
N GLU A 215 117.38 66.58 50.65
CA GLU A 215 118.14 67.39 51.61
C GLU A 215 119.61 66.95 51.64
N LEU A 216 119.89 65.64 51.71
CA LEU A 216 121.25 65.11 51.71
C LEU A 216 121.99 65.43 50.39
N ARG A 217 121.33 65.22 49.25
CA ARG A 217 121.80 65.63 47.91
C ARG A 217 121.90 67.14 47.79
N GLY A 218 121.06 67.90 48.49
CA GLY A 218 121.06 69.36 48.54
C GLY A 218 122.31 69.89 49.23
N ARG A 219 122.68 69.32 50.39
CA ARG A 219 123.94 69.60 51.08
C ARG A 219 125.15 69.30 50.18
N ARG A 220 125.21 68.11 49.59
CA ARG A 220 126.27 67.73 48.61
C ARG A 220 126.28 68.62 47.36
N LYS A 221 125.13 69.05 46.86
CA LYS A 221 125.02 69.99 45.73
C LYS A 221 125.37 71.42 46.10
N ALA A 222 125.24 71.83 47.36
CA ALA A 222 125.73 73.12 47.84
C ALA A 222 127.27 73.12 47.89
N GLU A 223 127.86 72.10 48.51
CA GLU A 223 129.31 71.84 48.48
C GLU A 223 129.86 71.81 47.04
N CYS A 224 129.15 71.14 46.12
CA CYS A 224 129.55 71.06 44.72
C CYS A 224 129.21 72.34 43.91
N ARG A 225 128.26 73.19 44.33
CA ARG A 225 127.95 74.49 43.70
C ARG A 225 128.93 75.60 44.09
N GLU A 226 129.49 75.55 45.29
CA GLU A 226 130.66 76.37 45.65
C GLU A 226 131.79 76.10 44.63
N LEU A 227 132.08 74.81 44.39
CA LEU A 227 132.99 74.37 43.33
C LEU A 227 132.55 74.80 41.92
N LEU A 228 131.28 74.60 41.54
CA LEU A 228 130.82 74.88 40.17
C LEU A 228 130.74 76.38 39.86
N LYS A 229 130.45 77.25 40.84
CA LYS A 229 130.51 78.71 40.66
C LYS A 229 131.93 79.20 40.35
N SER A 230 132.96 78.52 40.88
CA SER A 230 134.34 78.80 40.49
C SER A 230 134.65 78.44 39.01
N TYR A 231 133.82 77.61 38.38
CA TYR A 231 133.89 77.21 36.97
C TYR A 231 132.94 77.97 36.03
N GLU A 232 131.68 78.24 36.40
CA GLU A 232 130.67 78.82 35.47
C GLU A 232 131.00 80.26 35.02
N VAL A 233 131.76 81.01 35.83
CA VAL A 233 132.35 82.32 35.44
C VAL A 233 133.18 82.21 34.16
N GLN A 234 133.65 81.01 33.79
CA GLN A 234 134.47 80.76 32.61
C GLN A 234 133.63 80.57 31.32
N ARG A 235 132.35 80.15 31.37
CA ARG A 235 131.63 79.60 30.20
C ARG A 235 130.47 80.41 29.60
N GLN A 236 129.87 81.37 30.32
CA GLN A 236 128.73 82.19 29.83
C GLN A 236 129.02 83.12 28.62
N ARG A 237 130.14 82.92 27.90
CA ARG A 237 130.64 83.78 26.82
C ARG A 237 130.30 83.28 25.40
N GLU A 238 129.50 82.21 25.22
CA GLU A 238 129.59 81.37 24.00
C GLU A 238 128.35 81.16 23.08
N LEU A 239 127.07 81.42 23.43
CA LEU A 239 125.96 80.61 22.85
C LEU A 239 124.68 81.26 22.23
N ALA A 240 124.54 82.58 22.06
CA ALA A 240 123.22 83.24 21.92
C ALA A 240 122.50 83.23 20.54
N GLU A 241 122.86 82.38 19.57
CA GLU A 241 122.81 82.78 18.14
C GLU A 241 121.84 82.05 17.18
N ALA A 242 121.11 81.00 17.59
CA ALA A 242 120.35 80.17 16.65
C ALA A 242 118.97 79.69 17.16
N ARG A 243 117.85 80.14 16.53
CA ARG A 243 116.49 79.66 16.87
C ARG A 243 115.44 79.59 15.72
N GLU A 244 114.51 80.55 15.65
CA GLU A 244 113.13 80.35 15.13
C GLU A 244 112.95 80.22 13.62
N LYS A 245 111.88 79.51 13.19
CA LYS A 245 111.64 79.10 11.78
C LYS A 245 110.17 79.22 11.31
N ALA A 246 109.48 78.13 10.94
CA ALA A 246 108.32 78.16 10.02
C ALA A 246 107.02 77.49 10.54
N ARG A 247 105.87 77.87 9.92
CA ARG A 247 104.47 77.55 10.31
C ARG A 247 103.45 77.89 9.16
N ARG A 248 103.04 77.03 8.19
CA ARG A 248 102.25 77.52 7.00
C ARG A 248 101.24 76.61 6.20
N GLU A 249 100.86 75.37 6.53
CA GLU A 249 100.42 74.37 5.51
C GLU A 249 98.93 73.86 5.53
N GLU A 250 97.95 74.65 5.97
CA GLU A 250 96.53 74.22 6.18
C GLU A 250 95.58 74.32 4.94
N ALA A 251 94.39 73.66 4.96
CA ALA A 251 93.45 73.54 3.82
C ALA A 251 91.95 73.27 4.17
N GLU A 252 91.03 73.22 3.16
CA GLU A 252 89.55 73.15 3.35
C GLU A 252 88.93 71.72 3.35
N ILE A 253 89.18 70.87 2.34
CA ILE A 253 88.64 69.49 2.12
C ILE A 253 87.09 69.26 2.13
N GLN A 254 86.23 70.23 2.50
CA GLN A 254 84.90 69.95 3.10
C GLN A 254 83.56 69.85 2.26
N ARG A 255 83.49 69.80 0.91
CA ARG A 255 82.24 70.21 0.17
C ARG A 255 81.29 69.21 -0.59
N HIS A 256 81.35 67.87 -0.53
CA HIS A 256 80.69 66.98 -1.56
C HIS A 256 79.44 66.11 -1.15
N ALA A 257 78.73 66.32 -0.04
CA ALA A 257 77.97 65.20 0.60
C ALA A 257 76.43 65.00 0.35
N GLU A 258 75.66 65.91 -0.25
CA GLU A 258 74.21 66.04 0.11
C GLU A 258 73.11 65.49 -0.85
N ALA A 259 73.41 64.98 -2.05
CA ALA A 259 72.42 64.95 -3.16
C ALA A 259 71.48 63.71 -3.34
N VAL A 260 71.44 62.70 -2.46
CA VAL A 260 70.98 61.33 -2.86
C VAL A 260 69.53 60.92 -2.48
N ARG A 261 68.80 61.62 -1.60
CA ARG A 261 67.69 61.00 -0.82
C ARG A 261 66.22 61.08 -1.32
N GLU A 262 65.90 61.58 -2.53
CA GLU A 262 64.49 61.89 -2.90
C GLU A 262 63.66 60.84 -3.70
N ARG A 263 64.22 59.75 -4.23
CA ARG A 263 63.54 58.98 -5.31
C ARG A 263 62.52 57.89 -4.93
N GLU A 264 62.45 57.41 -3.69
CA GLU A 264 61.86 56.09 -3.40
C GLU A 264 60.35 56.05 -3.05
N ARG A 265 59.64 57.19 -3.00
CA ARG A 265 58.28 57.27 -2.41
C ARG A 265 57.08 56.98 -3.34
N ARG A 266 57.24 56.44 -4.57
CA ARG A 266 56.24 56.66 -5.65
C ARG A 266 55.47 55.47 -6.27
N GLN A 267 55.53 54.22 -5.77
CA GLN A 267 54.91 53.07 -6.48
C GLN A 267 54.01 52.10 -5.68
N ALA A 268 53.70 52.34 -4.40
CA ALA A 268 52.95 51.38 -3.56
C ALA A 268 51.40 51.42 -3.66
N LEU A 269 50.80 52.16 -4.61
CA LEU A 269 49.36 52.52 -4.60
C LEU A 269 48.55 52.01 -5.81
N ARG A 270 48.69 50.75 -6.23
CA ARG A 270 48.02 50.22 -7.46
C ARG A 270 47.39 48.81 -7.39
N LEU A 271 47.18 48.20 -6.22
CA LEU A 271 46.89 46.75 -6.14
C LEU A 271 45.54 46.29 -5.52
N GLU A 272 44.59 47.16 -5.14
CA GLU A 272 43.36 46.72 -4.43
C GLU A 272 42.00 46.90 -5.15
N GLU A 273 41.94 47.54 -6.32
CA GLU A 273 40.65 48.06 -6.84
C GLU A 273 39.86 47.13 -7.80
N LYS A 274 40.15 45.82 -7.86
CA LYS A 274 39.57 44.90 -8.88
C LYS A 274 39.05 43.54 -8.40
N ARG A 275 38.78 43.36 -7.11
CA ARG A 275 38.38 42.03 -6.56
C ARG A 275 37.02 41.93 -5.87
N LEU A 276 36.24 43.01 -5.81
CA LEU A 276 34.88 43.03 -5.24
C LEU A 276 33.92 43.77 -6.18
N ARG A 277 33.46 43.06 -7.23
CA ARG A 277 32.27 43.39 -8.04
C ARG A 277 31.55 42.12 -8.52
N ASP A 278 30.98 41.42 -7.55
CA ASP A 278 29.59 40.91 -7.59
C ASP A 278 29.25 40.02 -8.81
N ALA A 279 29.42 38.69 -8.76
CA ALA A 279 28.74 37.74 -7.87
C ALA A 279 27.20 37.72 -7.92
N ASP A 280 26.54 38.70 -8.56
CA ASP A 280 25.06 38.86 -8.54
C ASP A 280 24.33 38.39 -9.82
N ASN A 281 25.05 38.18 -10.93
CA ASN A 281 24.43 37.96 -12.24
C ASN A 281 23.99 36.51 -12.56
N PHE A 282 24.07 35.56 -11.63
CA PHE A 282 23.84 34.12 -11.91
C PHE A 282 22.64 33.48 -11.19
N ARG A 283 21.83 34.24 -10.43
CA ARG A 283 20.74 33.67 -9.60
C ARG A 283 19.31 34.16 -9.90
N ARG A 284 19.09 34.93 -10.98
CA ARG A 284 17.79 35.57 -11.26
C ARG A 284 17.03 35.13 -12.52
N ILE A 285 17.60 34.32 -13.40
CA ILE A 285 17.01 34.02 -14.73
C ILE A 285 16.39 32.61 -14.82
N VAL A 286 16.63 31.73 -13.83
CA VAL A 286 16.18 30.32 -13.85
C VAL A 286 14.74 30.13 -13.33
N ALA A 287 14.05 31.20 -12.91
CA ALA A 287 12.76 31.13 -12.20
C ALA A 287 11.52 31.65 -12.97
N GLU A 288 11.67 32.14 -14.20
CA GLU A 288 10.58 32.84 -14.93
C GLU A 288 10.04 32.15 -16.19
N THR A 289 10.71 31.14 -16.74
CA THR A 289 10.32 30.53 -18.05
C THR A 289 9.42 29.30 -17.98
N GLU A 290 9.06 28.81 -16.79
CA GLU A 290 8.08 27.72 -16.64
C GLU A 290 6.62 28.20 -16.46
N LYS A 291 6.39 29.53 -16.50
CA LYS A 291 5.05 30.14 -16.46
C LYS A 291 4.40 30.40 -17.83
N GLN A 292 4.97 29.88 -18.92
CA GLN A 292 4.45 30.02 -20.29
C GLN A 292 3.98 28.67 -20.89
N ARG A 293 3.32 27.83 -20.08
CA ARG A 293 2.87 26.48 -20.49
C ARG A 293 1.48 26.06 -19.97
N HIS A 294 0.60 27.01 -19.63
CA HIS A 294 -0.71 26.68 -19.03
C HIS A 294 -1.89 27.59 -19.48
N GLU A 295 -1.79 28.26 -20.65
CA GLU A 295 -2.86 29.15 -21.15
C GLU A 295 -3.28 28.89 -22.61
N GLU A 296 -2.86 27.78 -23.23
CA GLU A 296 -3.14 27.46 -24.65
C GLU A 296 -4.11 26.26 -24.87
N GLU A 297 -4.71 25.67 -23.83
CA GLU A 297 -5.45 24.39 -23.96
C GLU A 297 -6.97 24.45 -24.25
N GLU A 298 -7.73 25.50 -23.88
CA GLU A 298 -9.21 25.40 -23.85
C GLU A 298 -10.03 26.61 -24.40
N LEU A 299 -9.84 27.05 -25.66
CA LEU A 299 -10.75 28.08 -26.23
C LEU A 299 -11.08 28.08 -27.75
N GLN A 300 -11.04 26.94 -28.45
CA GLN A 300 -11.63 26.92 -29.83
C GLN A 300 -12.14 25.57 -30.35
N ASN A 301 -12.66 24.72 -29.46
CA ASN A 301 -13.60 23.68 -29.87
C ASN A 301 -14.99 24.29 -30.17
N LEU A 302 -15.66 23.79 -31.22
CA LEU A 302 -17.09 23.95 -31.56
C LEU A 302 -17.59 25.29 -32.18
N ARG A 303 -17.35 25.45 -33.49
CA ARG A 303 -18.08 26.26 -34.53
C ARG A 303 -17.32 26.07 -35.88
N ASP A 304 -17.86 25.93 -37.10
CA ASP A 304 -19.00 26.63 -37.73
C ASP A 304 -19.45 26.07 -39.13
N LEU A 305 -19.31 24.78 -39.53
CA LEU A 305 -19.30 24.45 -41.01
C LEU A 305 -20.01 23.20 -41.62
N VAL A 306 -21.12 22.63 -41.08
CA VAL A 306 -21.74 21.39 -41.66
C VAL A 306 -23.29 21.31 -41.62
N TRP A 307 -24.08 22.33 -42.04
CA TRP A 307 -25.56 22.21 -41.99
C TRP A 307 -26.44 22.82 -43.12
N GLU A 308 -25.94 23.72 -44.00
CA GLU A 308 -26.87 24.58 -44.79
C GLU A 308 -27.15 24.22 -46.27
N GLU A 309 -26.58 23.16 -46.88
CA GLU A 309 -26.65 22.97 -48.35
C GLU A 309 -27.72 21.97 -48.92
N GLU A 310 -28.48 21.22 -48.12
CA GLU A 310 -29.30 20.09 -48.66
C GLU A 310 -30.80 20.36 -49.00
N MET A 311 -31.35 21.56 -48.84
CA MET A 311 -32.83 21.75 -48.78
C MET A 311 -33.60 22.22 -50.05
N GLU A 312 -32.96 22.58 -51.18
CA GLU A 312 -33.68 23.30 -52.27
C GLU A 312 -34.26 22.47 -53.45
N ALA A 313 -33.99 21.17 -53.57
CA ALA A 313 -34.24 20.43 -54.83
C ALA A 313 -35.72 20.05 -55.17
N ALA A 314 -36.73 20.44 -54.39
CA ALA A 314 -38.00 19.67 -54.31
C ALA A 314 -39.26 20.20 -55.04
N ARG A 315 -39.28 21.36 -55.73
CA ARG A 315 -40.56 22.06 -56.09
C ARG A 315 -41.06 22.07 -57.56
N ALA A 316 -40.50 21.29 -58.50
CA ALA A 316 -40.56 21.66 -59.94
C ALA A 316 -41.46 20.85 -60.94
N ARG A 317 -42.40 19.95 -60.57
CA ARG A 317 -42.92 18.92 -61.52
C ARG A 317 -44.41 18.84 -61.92
N ASP A 318 -45.37 19.61 -61.38
CA ASP A 318 -46.77 19.13 -61.25
C ASP A 318 -47.90 19.67 -62.19
N ALA A 319 -47.64 20.29 -63.35
CA ALA A 319 -48.56 21.32 -63.89
C ALA A 319 -49.27 21.17 -65.29
N LYS A 320 -49.48 19.99 -65.94
CA LYS A 320 -49.71 20.00 -67.44
C LYS A 320 -50.71 19.08 -68.22
N SER A 321 -51.82 18.52 -67.71
CA SER A 321 -52.61 17.51 -68.49
C SER A 321 -54.16 17.45 -68.32
N ARG A 322 -55.00 18.26 -69.02
CA ARG A 322 -56.49 18.24 -68.82
C ARG A 322 -57.55 18.47 -69.96
N GLU A 323 -57.31 18.90 -71.20
CA GLU A 323 -58.41 19.56 -72.01
C GLU A 323 -59.23 18.79 -73.10
N ASP A 324 -58.76 17.73 -73.78
CA ASP A 324 -59.14 17.51 -75.22
C ASP A 324 -60.35 16.61 -75.65
N LYS A 325 -61.42 16.36 -74.86
CA LYS A 325 -62.32 15.17 -75.11
C LYS A 325 -63.82 15.36 -75.47
N ARG A 326 -64.30 16.56 -75.78
CA ARG A 326 -65.77 16.85 -75.89
C ARG A 326 -66.23 17.28 -77.30
N LEU A 327 -66.95 16.38 -77.99
CA LEU A 327 -67.65 16.63 -79.28
C LEU A 327 -69.03 15.90 -79.36
N ALA A 328 -69.51 15.44 -80.54
CA ALA A 328 -70.92 15.04 -80.77
C ALA A 328 -71.14 13.83 -81.72
N MET A 329 -72.36 13.27 -81.70
CA MET A 329 -72.77 11.91 -82.13
C MET A 329 -74.33 11.82 -82.18
N LYS A 330 -75.03 11.59 -83.31
CA LYS A 330 -76.54 11.48 -83.26
C LYS A 330 -77.39 10.93 -84.45
N ARG A 331 -76.91 10.82 -85.69
CA ARG A 331 -77.75 11.08 -86.89
C ARG A 331 -78.92 10.11 -87.23
N ASP A 332 -78.65 8.83 -87.42
CA ASP A 332 -79.31 8.02 -88.48
C ASP A 332 -80.59 7.24 -88.11
N MET A 333 -81.70 7.90 -87.72
CA MET A 333 -82.70 7.23 -86.85
C MET A 333 -84.12 6.89 -87.40
N ALA A 334 -84.67 7.53 -88.45
CA ALA A 334 -86.14 7.65 -88.56
C ALA A 334 -86.95 6.59 -89.39
N LEU A 335 -86.43 6.07 -90.51
CA LEU A 335 -87.28 5.47 -91.57
C LEU A 335 -87.67 3.97 -91.41
N ALA A 336 -87.11 3.25 -90.43
CA ALA A 336 -87.22 1.79 -90.32
C ALA A 336 -88.54 1.25 -89.71
N ASN A 337 -89.63 2.02 -89.75
CA ASN A 337 -90.67 1.94 -88.72
C ASN A 337 -91.98 1.21 -89.12
N GLU A 338 -92.38 1.22 -90.40
CA GLU A 338 -93.77 0.87 -90.78
C GLU A 338 -93.97 -0.58 -91.25
N LYS A 339 -93.08 -1.12 -92.11
CA LYS A 339 -93.07 -2.57 -92.45
C LYS A 339 -92.85 -3.47 -91.22
N GLN A 340 -92.44 -2.87 -90.11
CA GLN A 340 -92.34 -3.48 -88.79
C GLN A 340 -93.71 -3.97 -88.25
N LEU A 341 -94.85 -3.44 -88.73
CA LEU A 341 -96.13 -3.53 -88.00
C LEU A 341 -96.96 -4.79 -88.27
N VAL A 342 -97.02 -5.29 -89.51
CA VAL A 342 -97.69 -6.58 -89.80
C VAL A 342 -96.80 -7.77 -89.40
N ALA A 343 -95.50 -7.65 -89.67
CA ALA A 343 -94.50 -8.60 -89.17
C ALA A 343 -94.44 -8.65 -87.63
N LYS A 344 -94.97 -7.66 -86.91
CA LYS A 344 -95.17 -7.71 -85.44
C LYS A 344 -96.35 -8.60 -85.04
N GLU A 345 -97.44 -8.68 -85.81
CA GLU A 345 -98.69 -9.32 -85.34
C GLU A 345 -98.66 -10.86 -85.44
N GLU A 346 -98.11 -11.42 -86.52
CA GLU A 346 -97.89 -12.88 -86.64
C GLU A 346 -96.73 -13.34 -85.75
N ARG A 347 -95.68 -12.52 -85.64
CA ARG A 347 -94.65 -12.70 -84.60
C ARG A 347 -95.31 -12.77 -83.24
N LYS A 348 -96.14 -11.81 -82.85
CA LYS A 348 -96.82 -11.74 -81.54
C LYS A 348 -97.61 -13.00 -81.16
N GLN A 349 -98.13 -13.81 -82.10
CA GLN A 349 -98.78 -15.08 -81.75
C GLN A 349 -97.79 -16.24 -81.57
N MET A 350 -96.76 -16.34 -82.43
CA MET A 350 -95.68 -17.31 -82.22
C MET A 350 -94.86 -16.97 -80.97
N GLU A 351 -94.53 -15.68 -80.79
CA GLU A 351 -93.98 -15.07 -79.59
C GLU A 351 -94.86 -15.37 -78.37
N GLN A 352 -96.20 -15.29 -78.42
CA GLN A 352 -97.04 -15.69 -77.26
C GLN A 352 -96.99 -17.19 -76.93
N ALA A 353 -96.87 -18.07 -77.93
CA ALA A 353 -96.75 -19.51 -77.71
C ALA A 353 -95.36 -19.91 -77.20
N GLU A 354 -94.32 -19.24 -77.71
CA GLU A 354 -92.94 -19.34 -77.24
C GLU A 354 -92.78 -18.70 -75.86
N GLU A 355 -93.40 -17.54 -75.60
CA GLU A 355 -93.49 -16.88 -74.28
C GLU A 355 -94.13 -17.80 -73.26
N ARG A 356 -95.21 -18.53 -73.57
CA ARG A 356 -95.80 -19.47 -72.60
C ARG A 356 -94.83 -20.60 -72.24
N LYS A 357 -94.18 -21.21 -73.24
CA LYS A 357 -93.15 -22.25 -73.01
C LYS A 357 -91.92 -21.70 -72.29
N LEU A 358 -91.51 -20.48 -72.62
CA LEU A 358 -90.41 -19.75 -72.00
C LEU A 358 -90.76 -19.37 -70.57
N VAL A 359 -91.98 -18.91 -70.30
CA VAL A 359 -92.48 -18.59 -68.96
C VAL A 359 -92.56 -19.85 -68.11
N ASP A 360 -93.05 -20.98 -68.61
CA ASP A 360 -93.06 -22.24 -67.86
C ASP A 360 -91.64 -22.79 -67.60
N MET A 361 -90.75 -22.70 -68.59
CA MET A 361 -89.33 -23.05 -68.44
C MET A 361 -88.65 -22.12 -67.42
N MET A 362 -88.87 -20.81 -67.53
CA MET A 362 -88.33 -19.79 -66.63
C MET A 362 -88.91 -19.93 -65.24
N ARG A 363 -90.18 -20.32 -65.08
CA ARG A 363 -90.81 -20.53 -63.76
C ARG A 363 -90.18 -21.71 -63.04
N ARG A 364 -89.95 -22.83 -63.74
CA ARG A 364 -89.16 -23.96 -63.20
C ARG A 364 -87.73 -23.56 -62.90
N LYS A 365 -87.07 -22.85 -63.83
CA LYS A 365 -85.72 -22.33 -63.63
C LYS A 365 -85.65 -21.40 -62.42
N PHE A 366 -86.61 -20.49 -62.22
CA PHE A 366 -86.67 -19.61 -61.05
C PHE A 366 -86.99 -20.37 -59.76
N GLU A 367 -87.76 -21.46 -59.79
CA GLU A 367 -87.98 -22.31 -58.62
C GLU A 367 -86.71 -23.09 -58.24
N ASP A 368 -85.95 -23.58 -59.21
CA ASP A 368 -84.69 -24.29 -58.98
C ASP A 368 -83.53 -23.32 -58.64
N ASP A 369 -83.40 -22.19 -59.35
CA ASP A 369 -82.51 -21.08 -59.01
C ASP A 369 -82.79 -20.59 -57.58
N LYS A 370 -84.07 -20.45 -57.17
CA LYS A 370 -84.45 -20.07 -55.79
C LYS A 370 -84.06 -21.14 -54.76
N ARG A 371 -84.24 -22.43 -55.04
CA ARG A 371 -83.77 -23.52 -54.16
C ARG A 371 -82.25 -23.54 -54.04
N GLU A 372 -81.54 -23.25 -55.12
CA GLU A 372 -80.09 -23.15 -55.14
C GLU A 372 -79.60 -21.90 -54.39
N ASP A 373 -80.26 -20.75 -54.55
CA ASP A 373 -80.00 -19.53 -53.80
C ASP A 373 -80.27 -19.71 -52.29
N GLU A 374 -81.36 -20.36 -51.90
CA GLU A 374 -81.65 -20.69 -50.49
C GLU A 374 -80.56 -21.59 -49.89
N ARG A 375 -80.08 -22.60 -50.65
CA ARG A 375 -78.95 -23.46 -50.24
C ARG A 375 -77.62 -22.71 -50.19
N LEU A 376 -77.34 -21.85 -51.15
CA LEU A 376 -76.12 -21.03 -51.19
C LEU A 376 -76.15 -19.95 -50.11
N ALA A 377 -77.31 -19.40 -49.77
CA ALA A 377 -77.49 -18.47 -48.67
C ALA A 377 -77.31 -19.16 -47.31
N ALA A 378 -77.88 -20.37 -47.14
CA ALA A 378 -77.66 -21.19 -45.95
C ALA A 378 -76.17 -21.54 -45.76
N ARG A 379 -75.47 -21.98 -46.82
CA ARG A 379 -74.01 -22.20 -46.80
C ARG A 379 -73.23 -20.93 -46.46
N ARG A 380 -73.52 -19.81 -47.14
CA ARG A 380 -72.91 -18.49 -46.84
C ARG A 380 -73.13 -18.06 -45.40
N TRP A 381 -74.30 -18.35 -44.82
CA TRP A 381 -74.60 -18.06 -43.42
C TRP A 381 -73.84 -18.98 -42.46
N GLU A 382 -73.81 -20.29 -42.70
CA GLU A 382 -73.03 -21.24 -41.90
C GLU A 382 -71.54 -20.94 -41.93
N ASP A 383 -70.98 -20.65 -43.10
CA ASP A 383 -69.55 -20.39 -43.26
C ASP A 383 -69.17 -19.04 -42.66
N LYS A 384 -70.05 -18.02 -42.75
CA LYS A 384 -69.92 -16.79 -41.98
C LYS A 384 -69.98 -17.05 -40.47
N ARG A 385 -70.86 -17.94 -39.99
CA ARG A 385 -70.93 -18.31 -38.57
C ARG A 385 -69.63 -18.99 -38.12
N LYS A 386 -69.17 -20.02 -38.84
CA LYS A 386 -67.89 -20.71 -38.59
C LYS A 386 -66.71 -19.73 -38.58
N TYR A 387 -66.68 -18.77 -39.50
CA TYR A 387 -65.65 -17.72 -39.54
C TYR A 387 -65.72 -16.79 -38.32
N VAL A 388 -66.90 -16.31 -37.94
CA VAL A 388 -67.08 -15.48 -36.74
C VAL A 388 -66.70 -16.25 -35.47
N ASP A 389 -67.12 -17.52 -35.34
CA ASP A 389 -66.75 -18.39 -34.22
C ASP A 389 -65.23 -18.61 -34.17
N ALA A 390 -64.57 -18.81 -35.31
CA ALA A 390 -63.11 -18.95 -35.39
C ALA A 390 -62.36 -17.66 -35.04
N VAL A 391 -62.83 -16.49 -35.51
CA VAL A 391 -62.26 -15.19 -35.15
C VAL A 391 -62.46 -14.88 -33.67
N ASN A 392 -63.60 -15.26 -33.08
CA ASN A 392 -63.84 -15.09 -31.65
C ASN A 392 -62.92 -16.01 -30.82
N ARG A 393 -62.75 -17.28 -31.21
CA ARG A 393 -61.75 -18.16 -30.59
C ARG A 393 -60.34 -17.59 -30.70
N GLN A 394 -59.93 -17.12 -31.88
CA GLN A 394 -58.61 -16.50 -32.06
C GLN A 394 -58.41 -15.25 -31.17
N LYS A 395 -59.47 -14.46 -30.93
CA LYS A 395 -59.45 -13.34 -29.97
C LYS A 395 -59.34 -13.82 -28.52
N GLU A 396 -60.11 -14.84 -28.13
CA GLU A 396 -60.03 -15.43 -26.80
C GLU A 396 -58.65 -16.05 -26.54
N ASP A 397 -58.11 -16.82 -27.48
CA ASP A 397 -56.78 -17.42 -27.39
C ASP A 397 -55.69 -16.34 -27.31
N ARG A 398 -55.80 -15.26 -28.09
CA ARG A 398 -54.89 -14.11 -28.01
C ARG A 398 -54.99 -13.37 -26.67
N ALA A 399 -56.19 -13.22 -26.11
CA ALA A 399 -56.40 -12.64 -24.79
C ALA A 399 -55.79 -13.52 -23.68
N ARG A 400 -56.07 -14.84 -23.70
CA ARG A 400 -55.47 -15.83 -22.80
C ARG A 400 -53.94 -15.81 -22.87
N MET A 401 -53.36 -15.76 -24.07
CA MET A 401 -51.91 -15.68 -24.25
C MET A 401 -51.33 -14.37 -23.69
N TYR A 402 -52.02 -13.24 -23.85
CA TYR A 402 -51.61 -11.97 -23.25
C TYR A 402 -51.70 -12.01 -21.71
N ASP A 403 -52.77 -12.56 -21.15
CA ASP A 403 -52.94 -12.69 -19.70
C ASP A 403 -51.92 -13.65 -19.09
N ILE A 404 -51.59 -14.77 -19.76
CA ILE A 404 -50.53 -15.69 -19.36
C ILE A 404 -49.16 -15.01 -19.42
N ALA A 405 -48.84 -14.31 -20.51
CA ALA A 405 -47.57 -13.58 -20.64
C ALA A 405 -47.43 -12.51 -19.57
N ARG A 406 -48.49 -11.73 -19.31
CA ARG A 406 -48.53 -10.71 -18.26
C ARG A 406 -48.40 -11.30 -16.86
N GLN A 407 -49.00 -12.46 -16.58
CA GLN A 407 -48.82 -13.17 -15.32
C GLN A 407 -47.38 -13.66 -15.18
N ALA A 408 -46.78 -14.22 -16.23
CA ALA A 408 -45.37 -14.62 -16.24
C ALA A 408 -44.42 -13.43 -16.00
N GLU A 409 -44.64 -12.29 -16.66
CA GLU A 409 -43.86 -11.05 -16.42
C GLU A 409 -44.00 -10.55 -14.97
N LEU A 410 -45.20 -10.61 -14.38
CA LEU A 410 -45.43 -10.22 -12.98
C LEU A 410 -44.77 -11.20 -12.01
N ASP A 411 -44.82 -12.51 -12.27
CA ASP A 411 -44.15 -13.54 -11.46
C ASP A 411 -42.62 -13.45 -11.57
N GLU A 412 -42.08 -13.16 -12.75
CA GLU A 412 -40.65 -12.90 -12.95
C GLU A 412 -40.20 -11.62 -12.24
N ALA A 413 -40.96 -10.52 -12.37
CA ALA A 413 -40.68 -9.28 -11.65
C ALA A 413 -40.76 -9.49 -10.12
N ALA A 414 -41.72 -10.26 -9.62
CA ALA A 414 -41.82 -10.60 -8.20
C ALA A 414 -40.64 -11.46 -7.71
N ARG A 415 -40.17 -12.43 -8.52
CA ARG A 415 -38.97 -13.23 -8.21
C ARG A 415 -37.70 -12.39 -8.21
N LEU A 416 -37.54 -11.48 -9.18
CA LEU A 416 -36.42 -10.54 -9.23
C LEU A 416 -36.42 -9.61 -8.01
N ALA A 417 -37.56 -9.03 -7.66
CA ALA A 417 -37.70 -8.20 -6.47
C ALA A 417 -37.35 -8.97 -5.17
N GLN A 418 -37.82 -10.22 -5.03
CA GLN A 418 -37.46 -11.07 -3.90
C GLN A 418 -35.96 -11.41 -3.86
N ALA A 419 -35.34 -11.67 -5.01
CA ALA A 419 -33.91 -11.92 -5.11
C ALA A 419 -33.08 -10.68 -4.76
N ASP A 420 -33.49 -9.49 -5.19
CA ASP A 420 -32.81 -8.24 -4.88
C ASP A 420 -33.00 -7.82 -3.43
N ASP A 421 -34.17 -8.04 -2.84
CA ASP A 421 -34.38 -7.82 -1.40
C ASP A 421 -33.60 -8.84 -0.54
N TYR A 422 -33.42 -10.08 -1.01
CA TYR A 422 -32.51 -11.04 -0.39
C TYR A 422 -31.05 -10.54 -0.45
N LYS A 423 -30.55 -10.12 -1.62
CA LYS A 423 -29.21 -9.52 -1.76
C LYS A 423 -29.02 -8.34 -0.81
N LYS A 424 -29.96 -7.38 -0.76
CA LYS A 424 -29.91 -6.21 0.14
C LYS A 424 -29.82 -6.62 1.61
N ARG A 425 -30.57 -7.65 2.05
CA ARG A 425 -30.50 -8.16 3.44
C ARG A 425 -29.12 -8.76 3.74
N VAL A 426 -28.60 -9.60 2.83
CA VAL A 426 -27.27 -10.21 2.97
C VAL A 426 -26.18 -9.14 3.02
N VAL A 427 -26.23 -8.13 2.13
CA VAL A 427 -25.29 -7.00 2.11
C VAL A 427 -25.39 -6.16 3.39
N ALA A 428 -26.60 -5.88 3.89
CA ALA A 428 -26.80 -5.13 5.13
C ALA A 428 -26.28 -5.89 6.36
N GLU A 429 -26.50 -7.20 6.44
CA GLU A 429 -25.97 -8.04 7.52
C GLU A 429 -24.44 -8.15 7.46
N ALA A 430 -23.86 -8.36 6.27
CA ALA A 430 -22.42 -8.37 6.06
C ALA A 430 -21.78 -7.02 6.42
N ARG A 431 -22.40 -5.90 6.01
CA ARG A 431 -22.00 -4.53 6.36
C ARG A 431 -22.01 -4.33 7.87
N ARG A 432 -23.09 -4.74 8.56
CA ARG A 432 -23.22 -4.64 10.01
C ARG A 432 -22.13 -5.43 10.73
N ARG A 433 -21.87 -6.66 10.29
CA ARG A 433 -20.83 -7.52 10.86
C ARG A 433 -19.43 -6.93 10.67
N LEU A 434 -19.10 -6.49 9.45
CA LEU A 434 -17.82 -5.85 9.14
C LEU A 434 -17.60 -4.60 10.00
N LEU A 435 -18.64 -3.78 10.19
CA LEU A 435 -18.59 -2.64 11.10
C LEU A 435 -18.36 -3.05 12.56
N GLN A 436 -19.05 -4.08 13.06
CA GLN A 436 -18.87 -4.55 14.44
C GLN A 436 -17.47 -5.09 14.71
N GLU A 437 -16.89 -5.84 13.77
CA GLU A 437 -15.53 -6.41 13.89
C GLU A 437 -14.44 -5.32 13.89
N HIS A 438 -14.65 -4.20 13.17
CA HIS A 438 -13.66 -3.12 13.06
C HIS A 438 -13.92 -1.89 13.95
N ALA A 439 -15.14 -1.64 14.43
CA ALA A 439 -15.49 -0.45 15.20
C ALA A 439 -14.72 -0.32 16.52
N SER A 440 -14.47 -1.43 17.22
CA SER A 440 -13.65 -1.46 18.44
C SER A 440 -12.20 -1.05 18.18
N ASN A 441 -11.65 -1.45 17.03
CA ASN A 441 -10.27 -1.21 16.65
C ASN A 441 -10.04 0.18 16.04
N LEU A 442 -11.06 0.78 15.43
CA LEU A 442 -11.01 2.05 14.69
C LEU A 442 -11.79 3.19 15.35
N ALA A 443 -12.15 3.07 16.63
CA ALA A 443 -12.78 4.13 17.39
C ALA A 443 -11.99 5.46 17.26
N GLY A 444 -12.64 6.52 16.80
CA GLY A 444 -12.03 7.84 16.53
C GLY A 444 -11.40 8.02 15.14
N PHE A 445 -11.22 6.96 14.33
CA PHE A 445 -10.60 7.01 12.99
C PHE A 445 -11.57 6.66 11.85
N LEU A 446 -12.78 6.20 12.16
CA LEU A 446 -13.88 6.00 11.20
C LEU A 446 -14.51 7.34 10.78
N PRO A 447 -14.78 7.56 9.48
CA PRO A 447 -15.45 8.78 9.02
C PRO A 447 -16.95 8.77 9.38
N ASN A 448 -17.49 9.94 9.70
CA ASN A 448 -18.82 10.09 10.32
C ASN A 448 -19.99 9.47 9.52
N ASN A 449 -19.88 9.40 8.18
CA ASN A 449 -20.88 8.81 7.29
C ASN A 449 -21.01 7.28 7.44
N VAL A 450 -20.04 6.60 8.05
CA VAL A 450 -20.01 5.14 8.20
C VAL A 450 -20.76 4.66 9.46
N VAL A 451 -20.81 5.50 10.50
CA VAL A 451 -21.34 5.15 11.84
C VAL A 451 -22.88 5.27 11.93
N VAL A 452 -23.53 5.89 10.94
CA VAL A 452 -24.90 6.44 11.07
C VAL A 452 -26.02 5.40 11.21
N VAL A 453 -25.81 4.13 10.85
CA VAL A 453 -26.92 3.21 10.57
C VAL A 453 -27.44 2.39 11.77
N ASP A 454 -26.64 2.14 12.82
CA ASP A 454 -27.01 1.05 13.76
C ASP A 454 -26.66 1.28 15.24
N ALA A 455 -26.52 2.54 15.67
CA ALA A 455 -26.50 2.90 17.09
C ALA A 455 -27.93 3.21 17.55
N PRO A 456 -28.59 2.38 18.40
CA PRO A 456 -29.82 2.78 19.04
C PRO A 456 -29.54 4.00 19.92
N ARG A 457 -30.13 5.16 19.57
CA ARG A 457 -30.10 6.37 20.39
C ARG A 457 -30.90 6.10 21.66
N GLY A 458 -30.22 5.57 22.68
CA GLY A 458 -30.81 5.02 23.88
C GLY A 458 -29.83 4.91 25.04
N GLY A 459 -28.92 5.89 25.18
CA GLY A 459 -28.35 6.20 26.48
C GLY A 459 -29.39 7.00 27.27
N PRO A 460 -29.82 6.57 28.47
CA PRO A 460 -30.66 7.41 29.32
C PRO A 460 -29.84 8.63 29.76
N GLU A 461 -30.35 9.83 29.48
CA GLU A 461 -29.84 11.05 30.09
C GLU A 461 -30.17 11.04 31.59
N THR A 462 -29.13 11.14 32.42
CA THR A 462 -29.20 11.36 33.87
C THR A 462 -28.12 12.35 34.29
#